data_AF-A0A1Z4LTP2-F1
#
_entry.id   AF-A0A1Z4LTP2-F1
#
_cell.length_a   1.000
_cell.length_b   1.000
_cell.length_c   1.000
_cell.angle_alpha   90.00
_cell.angle_beta   90.00
_cell.angle_gamma   90.00
#
_symmetry.space_group_name_H-M   'P 1'
#
loop_
_entity.id
_entity.type
_entity.pdbx_description
1 polymer ?
#
loop_
_entity_poly.entity_id
_entity_poly.type
_entity_poly.pdbx_seq_one_letter_code
_entity_poly.pdbx_strand_id
1 'polypeptide(L)'
;MVLQERTNAVSDGIHKSVETNGFYQTPNSMAIKAIRGKLTAADWALWSYLQMIDPFGDKMIELPKIPEISSAIGISSRQIKRSLSRLEELELYVWEPILVRGQNLAGKKAKELCQQKRINKSSEKNKMTDLSDSGQSCPNDDRIVQTMTDLSQNGQNCPNREPEPLPSNGSKSPQTYSDFIQTLSEGERENFLEFSKKKAASLPKPPQLTIKWIEANFEDLHCQWSDTKKQTCKYNFEAYSESQHQMWYGQLQVVVEGAIKLGDDKNLQLFFKDDFYKCWFNWAKSTRADVRELLANSPILEQKDYD
;
A
#
# COMPACT_ATOMS: atom_id res chain seq x y z
N MET A 1 -48.85 -23.73 15.35
CA MET A 1 -47.72 -23.75 14.39
C MET A 1 -46.43 -23.82 15.20
N VAL A 2 -45.71 -24.92 15.13
CA VAL A 2 -44.38 -25.03 15.75
C VAL A 2 -43.36 -24.60 14.70
N LEU A 3 -42.70 -23.45 14.92
CA LEU A 3 -41.53 -23.07 14.12
C LEU A 3 -40.33 -23.83 14.70
N GLN A 4 -39.89 -24.84 13.96
CA GLN A 4 -38.80 -25.71 14.33
C GLN A 4 -37.47 -25.01 14.05
N GLU A 5 -36.82 -24.50 15.10
CA GLU A 5 -35.50 -23.90 15.00
C GLU A 5 -34.49 -24.94 14.49
N ARG A 6 -33.94 -24.69 13.29
CA ARG A 6 -32.79 -25.44 12.78
C ARG A 6 -31.51 -24.91 13.43
N THR A 7 -31.25 -25.34 14.66
CA THR A 7 -29.92 -25.26 15.25
C THR A 7 -28.99 -26.21 14.49
N ASN A 8 -28.30 -25.70 13.47
CA ASN A 8 -27.15 -26.38 12.91
C ASN A 8 -26.06 -26.39 13.99
N ALA A 9 -25.98 -27.50 14.74
CA ALA A 9 -24.89 -27.75 15.67
C ALA A 9 -23.58 -27.75 14.88
N VAL A 10 -22.81 -26.67 15.00
CA VAL A 10 -21.44 -26.61 14.51
C VAL A 10 -20.65 -27.60 15.34
N SER A 11 -20.04 -28.59 14.68
CA SER A 11 -19.32 -29.69 15.33
C SER A 11 -18.28 -29.16 16.32
N ASP A 12 -18.31 -29.68 17.56
CA ASP A 12 -17.32 -29.42 18.63
C ASP A 12 -15.93 -30.01 18.31
N GLY A 13 -15.32 -29.53 17.22
CA GLY A 13 -14.00 -29.87 16.74
C GLY A 13 -12.88 -29.11 17.44
N ILE A 14 -12.92 -29.05 18.77
CA ILE A 14 -11.79 -28.77 19.68
C ILE A 14 -10.81 -27.68 19.17
N HIS A 15 -11.21 -26.40 19.25
CA HIS A 15 -10.26 -25.29 19.30
C HIS A 15 -9.78 -25.09 20.75
N LYS A 16 -8.67 -25.73 21.13
CA LYS A 16 -8.04 -25.60 22.46
C LYS A 16 -7.40 -24.21 22.67
N SER A 17 -8.20 -23.18 22.91
CA SER A 17 -7.80 -21.95 23.65
C SER A 17 -8.88 -20.87 23.70
N VAL A 18 -9.85 -20.86 22.78
CA VAL A 18 -10.73 -19.70 22.60
C VAL A 18 -11.80 -19.65 23.71
N GLU A 19 -11.63 -18.71 24.64
CA GLU A 19 -12.61 -18.44 25.69
C GLU A 19 -13.89 -17.83 25.10
N THR A 20 -14.99 -18.57 25.12
CA THR A 20 -16.29 -18.14 24.53
C THR A 20 -16.89 -16.89 25.16
N ASN A 21 -16.47 -16.56 26.37
CA ASN A 21 -16.94 -15.42 27.15
C ASN A 21 -15.91 -14.28 27.19
N GLY A 22 -14.76 -14.45 26.52
CA GLY A 22 -13.74 -13.42 26.39
C GLY A 22 -14.11 -12.36 25.35
N PHE A 23 -13.41 -11.24 25.40
CA PHE A 23 -13.43 -10.22 24.35
C PHE A 23 -12.00 -9.87 23.97
N TYR A 24 -11.74 -9.69 22.67
CA TYR A 24 -10.49 -9.13 22.17
C TYR A 24 -10.65 -7.61 22.00
N GLN A 25 -9.56 -6.87 22.20
CA GLN A 25 -9.54 -5.42 21.99
C GLN A 25 -8.82 -5.10 20.68
N THR A 26 -9.50 -4.40 19.77
CA THR A 26 -8.89 -3.93 18.52
C THR A 26 -8.51 -2.45 18.67
N PRO A 27 -7.23 -2.06 18.51
CA PRO A 27 -6.84 -0.66 18.53
C PRO A 27 -7.61 0.16 17.48
N ASN A 28 -8.08 1.35 17.84
CA ASN A 28 -8.86 2.21 16.94
C ASN A 28 -8.14 2.47 15.61
N SER A 29 -6.81 2.56 15.60
CA SER A 29 -6.00 2.67 14.38
C SER A 29 -6.18 1.49 13.42
N MET A 30 -6.21 0.26 13.95
CA MET A 30 -6.44 -0.97 13.17
C MET A 30 -7.90 -1.07 12.72
N ALA A 31 -8.87 -0.75 13.58
CA ALA A 31 -10.27 -0.68 13.21
C ALA A 31 -10.52 0.36 12.08
N ILE A 32 -9.85 1.52 12.13
CA ILE A 32 -9.91 2.54 11.08
C ILE A 32 -9.26 2.06 9.78
N LYS A 33 -8.10 1.37 9.83
CA LYS A 33 -7.49 0.73 8.64
C LYS A 33 -8.47 -0.27 8.00
N ALA A 34 -9.07 -1.14 8.82
CA ALA A 34 -10.05 -2.14 8.42
C ALA A 34 -11.30 -1.54 7.73
N ILE A 35 -11.89 -0.49 8.33
CA ILE A 35 -13.03 0.24 7.77
C ILE A 35 -12.66 0.95 6.46
N ARG A 36 -11.54 1.70 6.43
CA ARG A 36 -11.09 2.45 5.24
C ARG A 36 -10.66 1.52 4.10
N GLY A 37 -10.06 0.37 4.43
CA GLY A 37 -9.69 -0.68 3.50
C GLY A 37 -10.87 -1.45 2.89
N LYS A 38 -12.10 -1.16 3.34
CA LYS A 38 -13.37 -1.75 2.90
C LYS A 38 -13.34 -3.28 2.94
N LEU A 39 -12.86 -3.85 4.06
CA LEU A 39 -12.93 -5.28 4.32
C LEU A 39 -14.37 -5.78 4.10
N THR A 40 -14.51 -6.86 3.35
CA THR A 40 -15.79 -7.53 3.14
C THR A 40 -16.23 -8.27 4.40
N ALA A 41 -17.49 -8.68 4.46
CA ALA A 41 -17.97 -9.52 5.58
C ALA A 41 -17.13 -10.80 5.77
N ALA A 42 -16.57 -11.35 4.69
CA ALA A 42 -15.70 -12.52 4.76
C ALA A 42 -14.33 -12.20 5.38
N ASP A 43 -13.76 -11.03 5.07
CA ASP A 43 -12.46 -10.62 5.60
C ASP A 43 -12.59 -10.21 7.08
N TRP A 44 -13.67 -9.53 7.46
CA TRP A 44 -14.02 -9.24 8.86
C TRP A 44 -14.21 -10.52 9.68
N ALA A 45 -14.95 -11.51 9.16
CA ALA A 45 -15.16 -12.78 9.86
C ALA A 45 -13.84 -13.54 10.09
N LEU A 46 -12.96 -13.56 9.08
CA LEU A 46 -11.63 -14.16 9.24
C LEU A 46 -10.77 -13.38 10.25
N TRP A 47 -10.72 -12.05 10.15
CA TRP A 47 -9.88 -11.24 11.04
C TRP A 47 -10.32 -11.36 12.50
N SER A 48 -11.61 -11.26 12.77
CA SER A 48 -12.20 -11.50 14.10
C SER A 48 -11.84 -12.88 14.65
N TYR A 49 -11.93 -13.93 13.82
CA TYR A 49 -11.52 -15.28 14.21
C TYR A 49 -10.02 -15.40 14.51
N LEU A 50 -9.15 -14.71 13.76
CA LEU A 50 -7.72 -14.66 14.05
C LEU A 50 -7.44 -13.93 15.37
N GLN A 51 -8.13 -12.81 15.64
CA GLN A 51 -8.02 -12.08 16.92
C GLN A 51 -8.54 -12.88 18.13
N MET A 52 -9.43 -13.86 17.91
CA MET A 52 -9.87 -14.80 18.96
C MET A 52 -8.82 -15.87 19.27
N ILE A 53 -7.91 -16.18 18.34
CA ILE A 53 -6.80 -17.12 18.54
C ILE A 53 -5.58 -16.41 19.12
N ASP A 54 -5.25 -15.23 18.58
CA ASP A 54 -4.20 -14.36 19.09
C ASP A 54 -4.72 -12.92 19.26
N PRO A 55 -5.17 -12.56 20.49
CA PRO A 55 -5.63 -11.20 20.79
C PRO A 55 -4.53 -10.13 20.81
N PHE A 56 -3.25 -10.52 20.90
CA PHE A 56 -2.14 -9.60 21.16
C PHE A 56 -1.21 -9.40 19.96
N GLY A 57 -1.05 -10.41 19.09
CA GLY A 57 -0.24 -10.32 17.87
C GLY A 57 1.27 -10.18 18.15
N ASP A 58 1.75 -10.57 19.34
CA ASP A 58 3.13 -10.33 19.76
C ASP A 58 4.14 -11.38 19.23
N LYS A 59 3.64 -12.49 18.68
CA LYS A 59 4.44 -13.63 18.19
C LYS A 59 3.80 -14.26 16.96
N MET A 60 4.62 -14.90 16.13
CA MET A 60 4.13 -15.80 15.09
C MET A 60 3.63 -17.10 15.75
N ILE A 61 2.32 -17.34 15.71
CA ILE A 61 1.68 -18.56 16.23
C ILE A 61 1.33 -19.55 15.11
N GLU A 62 1.25 -20.84 15.44
CA GLU A 62 0.74 -21.86 14.51
C GLU A 62 -0.78 -21.74 14.37
N LEU A 63 -1.23 -21.21 13.23
CA LEU A 63 -2.65 -21.12 12.92
C LEU A 63 -3.26 -22.49 12.54
N PRO A 64 -4.56 -22.71 12.80
CA PRO A 64 -5.29 -23.86 12.27
C PRO A 64 -5.19 -23.94 10.74
N LYS A 65 -5.30 -25.14 10.19
CA LYS A 65 -5.19 -25.33 8.73
C LYS A 65 -6.36 -24.63 8.04
N ILE A 66 -6.13 -24.10 6.84
CA ILE A 66 -7.16 -23.39 6.05
C ILE A 66 -8.52 -24.14 5.96
N PRO A 67 -8.59 -25.49 5.81
CA PRO A 67 -9.88 -26.21 5.84
C PRO A 67 -10.58 -26.23 7.22
N GLU A 68 -9.81 -26.21 8.31
CA GLU A 68 -10.31 -26.14 9.69
C GLU A 68 -10.93 -24.75 9.92
N ILE A 69 -10.19 -23.68 9.58
CA ILE A 69 -10.69 -22.29 9.55
C ILE A 69 -11.95 -22.19 8.68
N SER A 70 -11.94 -22.80 7.48
CA SER A 70 -13.07 -22.80 6.53
C SER A 70 -14.36 -23.35 7.13
N SER A 71 -14.24 -24.39 7.96
CA SER A 71 -15.36 -25.01 8.66
C SER A 71 -15.83 -24.16 9.84
N ALA A 72 -14.89 -23.53 10.57
CA ALA A 72 -15.20 -22.71 11.74
C ALA A 72 -15.95 -21.41 11.39
N ILE A 73 -15.52 -20.67 10.36
CA ILE A 73 -16.11 -19.37 9.98
C ILE A 73 -17.13 -19.44 8.83
N GLY A 74 -17.36 -20.64 8.26
CA GLY A 74 -18.33 -20.86 7.18
C GLY A 74 -17.93 -20.26 5.81
N ILE A 75 -16.65 -20.01 5.58
CA ILE A 75 -16.14 -19.34 4.37
C ILE A 75 -15.21 -20.28 3.59
N SER A 76 -15.32 -20.33 2.26
CA SER A 76 -14.52 -21.25 1.43
C SER A 76 -13.00 -21.04 1.59
N SER A 77 -12.23 -22.13 1.54
CA SER A 77 -10.75 -22.12 1.57
C SER A 77 -10.10 -21.20 0.52
N ARG A 78 -10.75 -20.98 -0.64
CA ARG A 78 -10.28 -20.03 -1.66
C ARG A 78 -10.46 -18.59 -1.21
N GLN A 79 -11.57 -18.29 -0.54
CA GLN A 79 -11.83 -16.97 0.00
C GLN A 79 -10.91 -16.68 1.19
N ILE A 80 -10.69 -17.64 2.11
CA ILE A 80 -9.73 -17.47 3.22
C ILE A 80 -8.35 -17.06 2.72
N LYS A 81 -7.82 -17.71 1.67
CA LYS A 81 -6.52 -17.32 1.09
C LYS A 81 -6.50 -15.88 0.56
N ARG A 82 -7.59 -15.42 -0.06
CA ARG A 82 -7.71 -14.02 -0.52
C ARG A 82 -7.80 -13.06 0.65
N SER A 83 -8.60 -13.41 1.66
CA SER A 83 -8.80 -12.61 2.87
C SER A 83 -7.50 -12.51 3.69
N LEU A 84 -6.70 -13.57 3.79
CA LEU A 84 -5.36 -13.52 4.39
C LEU A 84 -4.45 -12.51 3.67
N SER A 85 -4.30 -12.64 2.34
CA SER A 85 -3.54 -11.64 1.56
C SER A 85 -4.10 -10.23 1.69
N ARG A 86 -5.42 -10.07 1.81
CA ARG A 86 -6.07 -8.76 1.98
C ARG A 86 -5.81 -8.13 3.36
N LEU A 87 -5.71 -8.95 4.42
CA LEU A 87 -5.35 -8.51 5.76
C LEU A 87 -3.85 -8.16 5.84
N GLU A 88 -3.02 -8.89 5.12
CA GLU A 88 -1.59 -8.62 4.95
C GLU A 88 -1.33 -7.30 4.19
N GLU A 89 -2.02 -7.07 3.06
CA GLU A 89 -2.02 -5.81 2.30
C GLU A 89 -2.41 -4.58 3.15
N LEU A 90 -3.26 -4.77 4.16
CA LEU A 90 -3.73 -3.70 5.05
C LEU A 90 -2.91 -3.60 6.35
N GLU A 91 -1.85 -4.39 6.49
CA GLU A 91 -1.02 -4.49 7.71
C GLU A 91 -1.85 -4.81 8.97
N LEU A 92 -2.92 -5.60 8.81
CA LEU A 92 -3.83 -6.02 9.88
C LEU A 92 -3.50 -7.41 10.42
N TYR A 93 -2.82 -8.23 9.62
CA TYR A 93 -2.34 -9.55 10.01
C TYR A 93 -1.17 -10.00 9.13
N VAL A 94 -0.06 -10.46 9.73
CA VAL A 94 1.07 -11.06 9.01
C VAL A 94 0.95 -12.58 9.13
N TRP A 95 1.09 -13.30 8.02
CA TRP A 95 1.01 -14.77 8.01
C TRP A 95 2.06 -15.36 7.09
N GLU A 96 2.68 -16.47 7.48
CA GLU A 96 3.65 -17.18 6.66
C GLU A 96 3.14 -18.58 6.28
N PRO A 97 3.05 -18.90 4.98
CA PRO A 97 2.74 -20.27 4.55
C PRO A 97 3.95 -21.18 4.78
N ILE A 98 4.00 -21.88 5.93
CA ILE A 98 5.00 -22.92 6.20
C ILE A 98 4.83 -24.07 5.20
N LEU A 99 5.65 -24.07 4.16
CA LEU A 99 5.47 -24.92 2.97
C LEU A 99 6.68 -25.83 2.73
N VAL A 100 6.84 -26.86 3.56
CA VAL A 100 7.85 -27.90 3.35
C VAL A 100 7.44 -28.76 2.15
N ARG A 101 8.24 -28.75 1.08
CA ARG A 101 8.01 -29.52 -0.16
C ARG A 101 9.07 -30.61 -0.32
N GLY A 102 8.65 -31.79 -0.77
CA GLY A 102 9.55 -32.91 -1.09
C GLY A 102 9.55 -33.27 -2.57
N GLN A 103 10.68 -33.76 -3.08
CA GLN A 103 10.82 -34.26 -4.45
C GLN A 103 11.27 -35.72 -4.44
N ASN A 104 10.53 -36.60 -5.13
CA ASN A 104 10.89 -38.01 -5.25
C ASN A 104 11.92 -38.22 -6.39
N LEU A 105 13.21 -38.21 -6.02
CA LEU A 105 14.32 -38.43 -6.96
C LEU A 105 14.37 -39.86 -7.52
N ALA A 106 13.91 -40.87 -6.78
CA ALA A 106 13.84 -42.25 -7.27
C ALA A 106 12.77 -42.42 -8.35
N GLY A 107 11.58 -41.84 -8.13
CA GLY A 107 10.49 -41.83 -9.11
C GLY A 107 10.85 -41.05 -10.39
N LYS A 108 11.62 -39.97 -10.27
CA LYS A 108 12.15 -39.22 -11.42
C LYS A 108 13.07 -40.11 -12.28
N LYS A 109 14.06 -40.76 -11.67
CA LYS A 109 14.99 -41.69 -12.35
C LYS A 109 14.27 -42.90 -12.97
N ALA A 110 13.29 -43.48 -12.28
CA ALA A 110 12.49 -44.59 -12.82
C ALA A 110 11.71 -44.19 -14.09
N LYS A 111 11.13 -42.97 -14.10
CA LYS A 111 10.42 -42.43 -15.27
C LYS A 111 11.38 -42.23 -16.47
N GLU A 112 12.55 -41.66 -16.22
CA GLU A 112 13.60 -41.43 -17.23
C GLU A 112 14.07 -42.75 -17.87
N LEU A 113 14.36 -43.78 -17.05
CA LEU A 113 14.74 -45.11 -17.52
C LEU A 113 13.63 -45.80 -18.35
N CYS A 114 12.36 -45.65 -17.95
CA CYS A 114 11.23 -46.18 -18.72
C CYS A 114 11.03 -45.45 -20.06
N GLN A 115 11.35 -44.15 -20.14
CA GLN A 115 11.26 -43.38 -21.38
C GLN A 115 12.40 -43.73 -22.35
N GLN A 116 13.63 -43.87 -21.85
CA GLN A 116 14.77 -44.34 -22.66
C GLN A 116 14.54 -45.77 -23.19
N LYS A 117 13.98 -46.67 -22.39
CA LYS A 117 13.57 -48.02 -22.85
C LYS A 117 12.48 -48.00 -23.93
N ARG A 118 11.65 -46.95 -24.04
CA ARG A 118 10.68 -46.80 -25.14
C ARG A 118 11.33 -46.30 -26.43
N ILE A 119 12.23 -45.32 -26.34
CA ILE A 119 12.95 -44.75 -27.50
C ILE A 119 13.89 -45.79 -28.12
N ASN A 120 14.62 -46.55 -27.31
CA ASN A 120 15.52 -47.60 -27.79
C ASN A 120 14.77 -48.80 -28.41
N LYS A 121 13.46 -48.94 -28.14
CA LYS A 121 12.62 -50.01 -28.71
C LYS A 121 12.02 -49.63 -30.07
N SER A 122 12.05 -48.35 -30.47
CA SER A 122 11.68 -47.92 -31.83
C SER A 122 12.82 -48.09 -32.86
N SER A 123 14.05 -48.38 -32.43
CA SER A 123 15.21 -48.60 -33.32
C SER A 123 15.43 -50.06 -33.73
N GLU A 124 14.69 -51.04 -33.19
CA GLU A 124 14.84 -52.46 -33.53
C GLU A 124 13.64 -53.05 -34.30
N LYS A 125 13.70 -52.86 -35.63
CA LYS A 125 13.19 -53.75 -36.70
C LYS A 125 11.69 -54.13 -36.79
N ASN A 126 11.06 -53.54 -37.81
CA ASN A 126 10.52 -54.22 -39.02
C ASN A 126 9.04 -54.68 -39.13
N LYS A 127 8.55 -54.53 -40.37
CA LYS A 127 7.44 -55.23 -41.08
C LYS A 127 5.97 -54.81 -40.85
N MET A 128 5.53 -53.82 -41.65
CA MET A 128 4.49 -53.94 -42.70
C MET A 128 3.27 -54.84 -42.47
N THR A 129 2.08 -54.22 -42.51
CA THR A 129 0.82 -54.79 -43.04
C THR A 129 0.03 -53.66 -43.73
N ASP A 130 -0.31 -53.85 -45.02
CA ASP A 130 -1.13 -52.94 -45.83
C ASP A 130 -2.65 -53.19 -45.66
N LEU A 131 -3.44 -52.42 -46.44
CA LEU A 131 -4.91 -52.38 -46.59
C LEU A 131 -5.59 -51.35 -45.67
N SER A 132 -6.48 -50.46 -46.16
CA SER A 132 -7.20 -50.43 -47.45
C SER A 132 -7.53 -49.01 -47.95
N ASP A 133 -7.46 -48.80 -49.27
CA ASP A 133 -8.09 -47.67 -49.98
C ASP A 133 -9.62 -47.73 -49.92
N SER A 134 -10.29 -46.56 -49.81
CA SER A 134 -11.33 -46.11 -50.77
C SER A 134 -12.15 -44.89 -50.29
N GLY A 135 -12.29 -43.91 -51.19
CA GLY A 135 -13.51 -43.09 -51.34
C GLY A 135 -13.85 -42.03 -50.29
N GLN A 136 -13.55 -40.75 -50.60
CA GLN A 136 -14.55 -39.89 -51.26
C GLN A 136 -13.96 -38.53 -51.66
N SER A 137 -14.10 -38.19 -52.94
CA SER A 137 -13.87 -36.86 -53.51
C SER A 137 -15.21 -36.37 -54.05
N CYS A 138 -15.66 -35.19 -53.60
CA CYS A 138 -16.76 -34.45 -54.23
C CYS A 138 -16.36 -32.96 -54.36
N PRO A 139 -16.70 -32.27 -55.46
CA PRO A 139 -16.03 -31.04 -55.85
C PRO A 139 -16.90 -29.77 -55.75
N ASN A 140 -16.28 -28.64 -56.11
CA ASN A 140 -16.85 -27.30 -56.21
C ASN A 140 -18.23 -27.24 -56.88
N ASP A 141 -19.13 -26.40 -56.38
CA ASP A 141 -19.34 -25.04 -56.90
C ASP A 141 -20.58 -24.43 -56.23
N ASP A 142 -20.45 -23.25 -55.60
CA ASP A 142 -21.56 -22.30 -55.58
C ASP A 142 -21.05 -20.86 -55.46
N ARG A 143 -21.36 -20.06 -56.48
CA ARG A 143 -20.78 -18.74 -56.72
C ARG A 143 -21.90 -17.72 -56.83
N ILE A 144 -22.26 -17.09 -55.72
CA ILE A 144 -23.04 -15.85 -55.73
C ILE A 144 -22.16 -14.68 -55.32
N VAL A 145 -21.94 -13.81 -56.30
CA VAL A 145 -21.16 -12.57 -56.21
C VAL A 145 -22.12 -11.40 -56.01
N GLN A 146 -21.83 -10.51 -55.05
CA GLN A 146 -21.94 -9.05 -55.22
C GLN A 146 -21.20 -8.37 -54.06
N THR A 147 -19.95 -7.91 -54.32
CA THR A 147 -19.53 -6.51 -54.59
C THR A 147 -19.25 -5.74 -53.29
N MET A 148 -17.95 -5.51 -52.98
CA MET A 148 -17.21 -4.23 -53.15
C MET A 148 -17.65 -3.17 -52.12
N THR A 149 -16.81 -2.39 -51.41
CA THR A 149 -15.51 -1.74 -51.71
C THR A 149 -14.86 -1.43 -50.33
N ASP A 150 -13.56 -1.56 -50.00
CA ASP A 150 -12.32 -2.00 -50.69
C ASP A 150 -11.29 -2.49 -49.63
N LEU A 151 -10.15 -3.16 -49.92
CA LEU A 151 -8.82 -2.67 -50.37
C LEU A 151 -8.29 -1.45 -49.56
N SER A 152 -7.04 -1.34 -49.11
CA SER A 152 -5.74 -1.98 -49.43
C SER A 152 -4.67 -1.19 -48.62
N GLN A 153 -3.41 -1.58 -48.35
CA GLN A 153 -2.60 -2.81 -48.39
C GLN A 153 -1.29 -2.50 -47.64
N ASN A 154 -0.58 -3.55 -47.20
CA ASN A 154 0.88 -3.59 -46.99
C ASN A 154 1.49 -2.65 -45.92
N GLY A 155 2.63 -2.99 -45.30
CA GLY A 155 3.44 -4.19 -45.51
C GLY A 155 4.50 -4.36 -44.42
N GLN A 156 5.19 -5.49 -44.48
CA GLN A 156 6.20 -5.93 -43.52
C GLN A 156 7.32 -4.90 -43.32
N ASN A 157 7.75 -4.71 -42.06
CA ASN A 157 9.13 -5.03 -41.66
C ASN A 157 9.32 -4.96 -40.14
N CYS A 158 9.97 -5.98 -39.58
CA CYS A 158 10.60 -5.90 -38.27
C CYS A 158 12.07 -5.56 -38.45
N PRO A 159 12.62 -4.69 -37.60
CA PRO A 159 13.93 -4.99 -37.02
C PRO A 159 13.94 -4.85 -35.50
N ASN A 160 14.80 -5.62 -34.84
CA ASN A 160 15.09 -5.48 -33.42
C ASN A 160 15.55 -4.04 -33.10
N ARG A 161 14.98 -3.46 -32.04
CA ARG A 161 15.62 -2.38 -31.28
C ARG A 161 15.34 -2.63 -29.80
N GLU A 162 16.39 -2.64 -28.98
CA GLU A 162 16.25 -2.63 -27.52
C GLU A 162 15.47 -1.38 -27.08
N PRO A 163 14.65 -1.45 -26.02
CA PRO A 163 14.08 -0.25 -25.43
C PRO A 163 15.20 0.62 -24.86
N GLU A 164 15.45 1.77 -25.47
CA GLU A 164 16.28 2.81 -24.85
C GLU A 164 15.63 3.20 -23.51
N PRO A 165 16.42 3.28 -22.41
CA PRO A 165 15.87 3.69 -21.12
C PRO A 165 15.37 5.13 -21.21
N LEU A 166 14.16 5.36 -20.68
CA LEU A 166 13.57 6.69 -20.51
C LEU A 166 14.59 7.64 -19.86
N PRO A 167 14.69 8.91 -20.32
CA PRO A 167 15.62 9.86 -19.75
C PRO A 167 15.35 10.03 -18.26
N SER A 168 16.38 9.76 -17.46
CA SER A 168 16.40 10.03 -16.03
C SER A 168 16.14 11.53 -15.81
N ASN A 169 14.93 11.87 -15.34
CA ASN A 169 14.67 13.13 -14.67
C ASN A 169 15.35 13.09 -13.29
N GLY A 170 16.67 13.05 -13.30
CA GLY A 170 17.49 13.32 -12.13
C GLY A 170 17.24 14.76 -11.71
N SER A 171 16.64 14.93 -10.53
CA SER A 171 16.50 16.23 -9.88
C SER A 171 17.87 16.91 -9.84
N LYS A 172 18.01 18.03 -10.56
CA LYS A 172 19.22 18.85 -10.47
C LYS A 172 19.19 19.55 -9.13
N SER A 173 20.05 19.12 -8.22
CA SER A 173 20.31 19.84 -6.97
C SER A 173 20.68 21.30 -7.28
N PRO A 174 20.11 22.31 -6.58
CA PRO A 174 20.50 23.70 -6.75
C PRO A 174 22.01 23.88 -6.55
N GLN A 175 22.69 24.56 -7.47
CA GLN A 175 24.15 24.75 -7.40
C GLN A 175 24.56 26.00 -6.59
N THR A 176 23.60 26.88 -6.26
CA THR A 176 23.85 28.10 -5.50
C THR A 176 22.81 28.29 -4.41
N TYR A 177 23.20 28.90 -3.29
CA TYR A 177 22.28 29.34 -2.23
C TYR A 177 21.11 30.17 -2.77
N SER A 178 21.36 31.09 -3.72
CA SER A 178 20.30 31.89 -4.34
C SER A 178 19.26 31.03 -5.05
N ASP A 179 19.70 30.00 -5.78
CA ASP A 179 18.82 29.09 -6.52
C ASP A 179 17.97 28.26 -5.55
N PHE A 180 18.62 27.71 -4.50
CA PHE A 180 17.93 26.98 -3.43
C PHE A 180 16.86 27.85 -2.74
N ILE A 181 17.22 29.06 -2.33
CA ILE A 181 16.30 29.97 -1.64
C ILE A 181 15.12 30.39 -2.52
N GLN A 182 15.27 30.42 -3.85
CA GLN A 182 14.18 30.65 -4.80
C GLN A 182 13.25 29.44 -4.98
N THR A 183 13.69 28.23 -4.64
CA THR A 183 12.83 27.03 -4.64
C THR A 183 11.95 26.88 -3.39
N LEU A 184 12.25 27.63 -2.31
CA LEU A 184 11.47 27.60 -1.08
C LEU A 184 10.29 28.58 -1.14
N SER A 185 9.14 28.19 -0.56
CA SER A 185 8.07 29.15 -0.24
C SER A 185 8.53 30.16 0.83
N GLU A 186 7.88 31.33 0.93
CA GLU A 186 8.31 32.40 1.84
C GLU A 186 8.42 31.94 3.31
N GLY A 187 7.43 31.21 3.81
CA GLY A 187 7.46 30.65 5.16
C GLY A 187 8.51 29.54 5.34
N GLU A 188 8.79 28.73 4.32
CA GLU A 188 9.88 27.75 4.38
C GLU A 188 11.26 28.39 4.37
N ARG A 189 11.42 29.48 3.61
CA ARG A 189 12.62 30.30 3.58
C ARG A 189 12.88 30.94 4.93
N GLU A 190 11.85 31.46 5.59
CA GLU A 190 11.96 32.02 6.94
C GLU A 190 12.36 30.95 7.96
N ASN A 191 11.66 29.80 7.97
CA ASN A 191 11.98 28.65 8.82
C ASN A 191 13.41 28.12 8.62
N PHE A 192 13.88 28.03 7.36
CA PHE A 192 15.26 27.64 7.05
C PHE A 192 16.27 28.67 7.57
N LEU A 193 15.97 29.96 7.39
CA LEU A 193 16.84 31.05 7.82
C LEU A 193 16.93 31.14 9.35
N GLU A 194 15.83 30.92 10.07
CA GLU A 194 15.82 30.88 11.54
C GLU A 194 16.60 29.68 12.08
N PHE A 195 16.33 28.47 11.56
CA PHE A 195 17.12 27.27 11.88
C PHE A 195 18.63 27.52 11.68
N SER A 196 18.98 28.13 10.56
CA SER A 196 20.37 28.44 10.19
C SER A 196 21.01 29.51 11.09
N LYS A 197 20.25 30.55 11.49
CA LYS A 197 20.68 31.54 12.50
C LYS A 197 20.91 30.89 13.87
N LYS A 198 20.00 30.00 14.31
CA LYS A 198 20.10 29.26 15.58
C LYS A 198 21.32 28.35 15.60
N LYS A 199 21.59 27.64 14.49
CA LYS A 199 22.82 26.85 14.28
C LYS A 199 24.08 27.73 14.35
N ALA A 200 24.11 28.86 13.64
CA ALA A 200 25.24 29.80 13.66
C ALA A 200 25.53 30.34 15.08
N ALA A 201 24.48 30.66 15.84
CA ALA A 201 24.60 31.14 17.22
C ALA A 201 25.07 30.06 18.21
N SER A 202 24.79 28.78 17.92
CA SER A 202 25.23 27.64 18.75
C SER A 202 26.70 27.24 18.57
N LEU A 203 27.42 27.87 17.63
CA LEU A 203 28.84 27.59 17.41
C LEU A 203 29.70 28.12 18.56
N PRO A 204 30.80 27.42 18.94
CA PRO A 204 31.74 27.88 19.98
C PRO A 204 32.36 29.26 19.73
N LYS A 205 32.32 29.73 18.47
CA LYS A 205 32.65 31.09 18.06
C LYS A 205 31.60 31.55 17.05
N PRO A 206 30.57 32.32 17.46
CA PRO A 206 29.54 32.79 16.56
C PRO A 206 30.12 33.67 15.44
N PRO A 207 29.70 33.49 14.17
CA PRO A 207 30.19 34.29 13.06
C PRO A 207 29.68 35.73 13.13
N GLN A 208 30.56 36.72 12.97
CA GLN A 208 30.15 38.13 12.93
C GLN A 208 29.24 38.47 11.74
N LEU A 209 29.36 37.72 10.64
CA LEU A 209 28.55 37.89 9.43
C LEU A 209 27.68 36.64 9.22
N THR A 210 26.67 36.47 10.09
CA THR A 210 25.78 35.30 10.12
C THR A 210 25.23 34.93 8.75
N ILE A 211 24.74 35.89 7.95
CA ILE A 211 24.17 35.62 6.62
C ILE A 211 25.22 35.04 5.66
N LYS A 212 26.44 35.61 5.61
CA LYS A 212 27.52 35.06 4.77
C LYS A 212 27.99 33.69 5.22
N TRP A 213 27.92 33.40 6.53
CA TRP A 213 28.20 32.06 7.04
C TRP A 213 27.11 31.05 6.62
N ILE A 214 25.83 31.44 6.67
CA ILE A 214 24.71 30.62 6.18
C ILE A 214 24.85 30.35 4.68
N GLU A 215 25.15 31.38 3.88
CA GLU A 215 25.42 31.27 2.45
C GLU A 215 26.57 30.30 2.13
N ALA A 216 27.65 30.33 2.93
CA ALA A 216 28.82 29.47 2.73
C ALA A 216 28.64 28.02 3.22
N ASN A 217 27.68 27.75 4.09
CA ASN A 217 27.42 26.43 4.69
C ASN A 217 26.03 25.88 4.32
N PHE A 218 25.40 26.43 3.28
CA PHE A 218 23.98 26.18 3.01
C PHE A 218 23.67 24.73 2.67
N GLU A 219 24.59 23.99 2.05
CA GLU A 219 24.40 22.57 1.70
C GLU A 219 24.28 21.69 2.96
N ASP A 220 25.19 21.85 3.93
CA ASP A 220 25.16 21.14 5.21
C ASP A 220 23.96 21.58 6.07
N LEU A 221 23.68 22.89 6.13
CA LEU A 221 22.50 23.42 6.80
C LEU A 221 21.21 22.88 6.17
N HIS A 222 21.14 22.77 4.84
CA HIS A 222 20.00 22.20 4.12
C HIS A 222 19.85 20.70 4.38
N CYS A 223 20.95 19.93 4.42
CA CYS A 223 20.91 18.52 4.83
C CYS A 223 20.37 18.37 6.25
N GLN A 224 20.94 19.09 7.22
CA GLN A 224 20.50 19.03 8.62
C GLN A 224 19.06 19.53 8.81
N TRP A 225 18.64 20.58 8.10
CA TRP A 225 17.26 21.08 8.13
C TRP A 225 16.28 20.10 7.46
N SER A 226 16.67 19.49 6.35
CA SER A 226 15.90 18.45 5.67
C SER A 226 15.76 17.20 6.54
N ASP A 227 16.80 16.81 7.27
CA ASP A 227 16.74 15.68 8.19
C ASP A 227 15.90 16.03 9.44
N THR A 228 15.97 17.28 9.92
CA THR A 228 15.03 17.79 10.94
C THR A 228 13.59 17.72 10.42
N LYS A 229 13.31 18.13 9.17
CA LYS A 229 11.99 17.98 8.51
C LYS A 229 11.56 16.51 8.42
N LYS A 230 12.42 15.60 7.95
CA LYS A 230 12.15 14.15 7.90
C LYS A 230 11.85 13.56 9.28
N GLN A 231 12.45 14.12 10.33
CA GLN A 231 12.22 13.70 11.72
C GLN A 231 10.89 14.22 12.31
N THR A 232 10.21 15.14 11.62
CA THR A 232 8.98 15.83 12.10
C THR A 232 7.67 15.40 11.43
N CYS A 233 7.63 14.29 10.67
CA CYS A 233 6.35 13.69 10.30
C CYS A 233 6.43 12.18 10.06
N LYS A 234 5.73 11.38 10.89
CA LYS A 234 5.53 9.94 10.67
C LYS A 234 4.53 9.59 9.57
N TYR A 235 3.88 10.60 8.99
CA TYR A 235 2.72 10.44 8.10
C TYR A 235 3.04 10.99 6.70
N ASN A 236 2.86 10.16 5.68
CA ASN A 236 2.90 10.63 4.30
C ASN A 236 1.54 11.26 3.93
N PHE A 237 1.40 12.57 4.13
CA PHE A 237 0.13 13.26 3.89
C PHE A 237 -0.29 13.28 2.41
N GLU A 238 0.65 13.25 1.47
CA GLU A 238 0.38 13.20 0.02
C GLU A 238 -0.31 11.91 -0.43
N ALA A 239 -0.23 10.84 0.38
CA ALA A 239 -0.86 9.56 0.09
C ALA A 239 -2.34 9.48 0.52
N TYR A 240 -2.87 10.49 1.21
CA TYR A 240 -4.27 10.52 1.64
C TYR A 240 -5.17 11.16 0.57
N SER A 241 -6.46 10.82 0.57
CA SER A 241 -7.40 11.37 -0.40
C SER A 241 -7.88 12.77 -0.01
N GLU A 242 -8.30 13.56 -1.00
CA GLU A 242 -8.84 14.91 -0.77
C GLU A 242 -10.02 14.88 0.22
N SER A 243 -10.87 13.86 0.19
CA SER A 243 -11.96 13.70 1.16
C SER A 243 -11.47 13.54 2.62
N GLN A 244 -10.28 12.97 2.83
CA GLN A 244 -9.68 12.87 4.16
C GLN A 244 -9.11 14.22 4.61
N HIS A 245 -8.45 14.95 3.70
CA HIS A 245 -7.99 16.32 3.98
C HIS A 245 -9.15 17.27 4.29
N GLN A 246 -10.24 17.21 3.51
CA GLN A 246 -11.45 18.00 3.77
C GLN A 246 -12.10 17.67 5.12
N MET A 247 -12.08 16.39 5.54
CA MET A 247 -12.57 15.99 6.87
C MET A 247 -11.73 16.62 8.00
N TRP A 248 -10.39 16.57 7.90
CA TRP A 248 -9.50 17.18 8.90
C TRP A 248 -9.57 18.71 8.89
N TYR A 249 -9.74 19.30 7.71
CA TYR A 249 -9.96 20.74 7.54
C TYR A 249 -11.27 21.20 8.20
N GLY A 250 -12.38 20.48 7.99
CA GLY A 250 -13.65 20.75 8.66
C GLY A 250 -13.55 20.63 10.20
N GLN A 251 -12.77 19.66 10.71
CA GLN A 251 -12.48 19.57 12.15
C GLN A 251 -11.69 20.76 12.66
N LEU A 252 -10.63 21.18 11.95
CA LEU A 252 -9.86 22.38 12.26
C LEU A 252 -10.76 23.64 12.27
N GLN A 253 -11.59 23.82 11.23
CA GLN A 253 -12.53 24.95 11.15
C GLN A 253 -13.46 25.02 12.37
N VAL A 254 -14.07 23.90 12.77
CA VAL A 254 -14.98 23.84 13.94
C VAL A 254 -14.23 24.23 15.24
N VAL A 255 -13.00 23.76 15.43
CA VAL A 255 -12.21 24.09 16.62
C VAL A 255 -11.76 25.56 16.62
N VAL A 256 -11.37 26.10 15.45
CA VAL A 256 -10.97 27.49 15.28
C VAL A 256 -12.15 28.44 15.48
N GLU A 257 -13.30 28.16 14.86
CA GLU A 257 -14.53 28.91 15.09
C GLU A 257 -14.95 28.86 16.57
N GLY A 258 -14.83 27.70 17.22
CA GLY A 258 -15.12 27.54 18.65
C GLY A 258 -14.21 28.43 19.51
N ALA A 259 -12.91 28.44 19.23
CA ALA A 259 -11.94 29.29 19.93
C ALA A 259 -12.22 30.78 19.72
N ILE A 260 -12.58 31.20 18.49
CA ILE A 260 -12.94 32.60 18.18
C ILE A 260 -14.25 32.99 18.89
N LYS A 261 -15.29 32.15 18.84
CA LYS A 261 -16.62 32.43 19.42
C LYS A 261 -16.60 32.49 20.95
N LEU A 262 -15.75 31.68 21.60
CA LEU A 262 -15.66 31.59 23.06
C LEU A 262 -14.53 32.44 23.66
N GLY A 263 -13.57 32.90 22.85
CA GLY A 263 -12.36 33.57 23.33
C GLY A 263 -11.41 32.65 24.13
N ASP A 264 -11.60 31.33 24.05
CA ASP A 264 -10.84 30.32 24.78
C ASP A 264 -10.14 29.36 23.81
N ASP A 265 -8.81 29.38 23.81
CA ASP A 265 -7.98 28.61 22.91
C ASP A 265 -7.62 27.20 23.44
N LYS A 266 -8.06 26.81 24.64
CA LYS A 266 -7.73 25.50 25.23
C LYS A 266 -8.08 24.32 24.31
N ASN A 267 -9.22 24.40 23.61
CA ASN A 267 -9.63 23.35 22.67
C ASN A 267 -8.72 23.30 21.42
N LEU A 268 -8.23 24.46 20.97
CA LEU A 268 -7.30 24.58 19.85
C LEU A 268 -5.91 24.07 20.24
N GLN A 269 -5.42 24.42 21.44
CA GLN A 269 -4.20 23.84 22.00
C GLN A 269 -4.31 22.32 22.17
N LEU A 270 -5.44 21.82 22.69
CA LEU A 270 -5.68 20.38 22.87
C LEU A 270 -5.73 19.64 21.53
N PHE A 271 -6.31 20.24 20.49
CA PHE A 271 -6.30 19.69 19.13
C PHE A 271 -4.87 19.55 18.58
N PHE A 272 -4.00 20.54 18.80
CA PHE A 272 -2.60 20.49 18.38
C PHE A 272 -1.65 19.69 19.31
N LYS A 273 -2.14 19.14 20.43
CA LYS A 273 -1.38 18.14 21.22
C LYS A 273 -1.33 16.77 20.54
N ASP A 274 -2.21 16.52 19.56
CA ASP A 274 -2.13 15.32 18.73
C ASP A 274 -1.06 15.52 17.64
N ASP A 275 -0.01 14.70 17.71
CA ASP A 275 1.11 14.61 16.74
C ASP A 275 0.59 14.57 15.30
N PHE A 276 -0.51 13.84 15.06
CA PHE A 276 -1.12 13.75 13.74
C PHE A 276 -1.62 15.11 13.21
N TYR A 277 -2.41 15.83 14.01
CA TYR A 277 -2.99 17.11 13.57
C TYR A 277 -1.97 18.25 13.54
N LYS A 278 -0.99 18.25 14.45
CA LYS A 278 0.18 19.17 14.42
C LYS A 278 0.98 18.98 13.13
N CYS A 279 1.36 17.74 12.81
CA CYS A 279 2.08 17.44 11.57
C CYS A 279 1.23 17.74 10.32
N TRP A 280 -0.05 17.34 10.31
CA TRP A 280 -0.94 17.56 9.17
C TRP A 280 -1.14 19.05 8.88
N PHE A 281 -1.39 19.85 9.91
CA PHE A 281 -1.60 21.28 9.76
C PHE A 281 -0.35 21.95 9.19
N ASN A 282 0.83 21.64 9.71
CA ASN A 282 2.10 22.19 9.19
C ASN A 282 2.34 21.85 7.72
N TRP A 283 2.08 20.61 7.29
CA TRP A 283 2.11 20.24 5.87
C TRP A 283 1.02 20.96 5.06
N ALA A 284 -0.18 21.11 5.61
CA ALA A 284 -1.29 21.75 4.91
C ALA A 284 -1.07 23.26 4.73
N LYS A 285 -0.34 23.96 5.62
CA LYS A 285 0.07 25.37 5.44
C LYS A 285 0.85 25.57 4.13
N SER A 286 1.83 24.70 3.84
CA SER A 286 2.64 24.78 2.61
C SER A 286 1.88 24.27 1.39
N THR A 287 0.98 23.30 1.54
CA THR A 287 0.45 22.54 0.39
C THR A 287 -0.98 22.91 -0.02
N ARG A 288 -1.86 23.29 0.91
CA ARG A 288 -3.30 23.51 0.64
C ARG A 288 -3.69 24.98 0.74
N ALA A 289 -4.42 25.48 -0.26
CA ALA A 289 -4.78 26.90 -0.37
C ALA A 289 -5.88 27.33 0.63
N ASP A 290 -6.84 26.44 0.90
CA ASP A 290 -7.92 26.66 1.88
C ASP A 290 -7.38 26.85 3.32
N VAL A 291 -6.35 26.10 3.70
CA VAL A 291 -5.67 26.27 5.00
C VAL A 291 -4.93 27.60 5.10
N ARG A 292 -4.33 28.10 4.00
CA ARG A 292 -3.72 29.44 3.96
C ARG A 292 -4.77 30.55 4.06
N GLU A 293 -5.91 30.38 3.40
CA GLU A 293 -7.04 31.32 3.51
C GLU A 293 -7.62 31.33 4.94
N LEU A 294 -7.73 30.16 5.60
CA LEU A 294 -8.14 30.07 6.99
C LEU A 294 -7.16 30.80 7.94
N LEU A 295 -5.84 30.65 7.72
CA LEU A 295 -4.81 31.36 8.48
C LEU A 295 -4.96 32.89 8.37
N ALA A 296 -5.02 33.40 7.14
CA ALA A 296 -5.14 34.84 6.88
C ALA A 296 -6.41 35.46 7.52
N ASN A 297 -7.48 34.67 7.64
CA ASN A 297 -8.72 35.07 8.30
C ASN A 297 -8.76 34.79 9.82
N SER A 298 -7.75 34.10 10.38
CA SER A 298 -7.75 33.62 11.78
C SER A 298 -6.40 33.86 12.48
N PRO A 299 -6.11 35.10 12.94
CA PRO A 299 -4.80 35.48 13.50
C PRO A 299 -4.33 34.62 14.70
N ILE A 300 -5.26 33.98 15.41
CA ILE A 300 -4.98 33.05 16.52
C ILE A 300 -4.17 31.80 16.11
N LEU A 301 -4.13 31.47 14.82
CA LEU A 301 -3.37 30.36 14.26
C LEU A 301 -1.94 30.73 13.81
N GLU A 302 -1.66 32.01 13.58
CA GLU A 302 -0.33 32.48 13.15
C GLU A 302 0.60 32.72 14.34
N GLN A 303 0.08 33.27 15.45
CA GLN A 303 0.89 33.74 16.58
C GLN A 303 1.37 32.64 17.55
N LYS A 304 1.22 31.36 17.22
CA LYS A 304 1.46 30.25 18.15
C LYS A 304 2.31 29.16 17.50
N ASP A 305 3.56 29.11 17.95
CA ASP A 305 4.36 27.90 17.92
C ASP A 305 3.76 26.90 18.91
N TYR A 306 2.99 25.96 18.38
CA TYR A 306 2.41 24.86 19.15
C TYR A 306 3.49 23.79 19.41
N ASP A 307 4.50 24.10 20.23
CA ASP A 307 5.59 23.20 20.64
C ASP A 307 5.12 22.02 21.52
#